data_AF-A0AAD4DHZ2-F1
#
_entry.id   AF-A0AAD4DHZ2-F1
#
_cell.length_a   1.000
_cell.length_b   1.000
_cell.length_c   1.000
_cell.angle_alpha   90.00
_cell.angle_beta   90.00
_cell.angle_gamma   90.00
#
_symmetry.space_group_name_H-M   'P 1'
#
loop_
_entity.id
_entity.type
_entity.pdbx_description
1 polymer ?
#
loop_
_entity_poly.entity_id
_entity_poly.type
_entity_poly.pdbx_seq_one_letter_code
_entity_poly.pdbx_strand_id
1 'polypeptide(L)'
;MKFAQLALLLVALILALTSVVEASKKKAPTQTVRFGKKLSGKSTWFNGHDLKAVACYGDLMGNSHVNAGDSWMIGAVHMASFKGGEKTACFECAKITAGKRSIVVRIIDDCAGCAPNQIDLTATAFKKLAPLNQGVVKTTYEFVRCPSKGNLKWPKSPEVKTH
;
A
#
# COMPACT_ATOMS: atom_id res chain seq x y z
N MET A 1 58.12 -9.58 -17.77
CA MET A 1 56.90 -10.36 -18.07
C MET A 1 56.07 -10.76 -16.84
N LYS A 2 56.62 -10.83 -15.60
CA LYS A 2 55.86 -11.22 -14.40
C LYS A 2 54.92 -10.14 -13.82
N PHE A 3 55.28 -8.85 -13.95
CA PHE A 3 54.47 -7.74 -13.44
C PHE A 3 53.11 -7.56 -14.16
N ALA A 4 53.05 -7.88 -15.46
CA ALA A 4 51.82 -7.82 -16.23
C ALA A 4 50.82 -8.91 -15.82
N GLN A 5 51.29 -10.10 -15.43
CA GLN A 5 50.42 -11.20 -14.97
C GLN A 5 49.83 -10.92 -13.58
N LEU A 6 50.60 -10.29 -12.68
CA LEU A 6 50.12 -9.92 -11.35
C LEU A 6 49.04 -8.82 -11.42
N ALA A 7 49.23 -7.84 -12.30
CA ALA A 7 48.24 -6.79 -12.54
C ALA A 7 46.94 -7.36 -13.15
N LEU A 8 47.03 -8.31 -14.08
CA LEU A 8 45.85 -8.97 -14.67
C LEU A 8 45.04 -9.77 -13.64
N LEU A 9 45.72 -10.47 -12.72
CA LEU A 9 45.07 -11.27 -11.67
C LEU A 9 44.38 -10.40 -10.61
N LEU A 10 44.98 -9.26 -10.23
CA LEU A 10 44.37 -8.29 -9.32
C LEU A 10 43.12 -7.62 -9.93
N VAL A 11 43.17 -7.25 -11.21
CA VAL A 11 42.01 -6.68 -11.92
C VAL A 11 40.87 -7.69 -12.03
N ALA A 12 41.17 -8.97 -12.32
CA ALA A 12 40.18 -10.03 -12.37
C ALA A 12 39.51 -10.30 -11.02
N LEU A 13 40.26 -10.23 -9.91
CA LEU A 13 39.73 -10.41 -8.55
C LEU A 13 38.82 -9.23 -8.13
N ILE A 14 39.19 -7.99 -8.50
CA ILE A 14 38.38 -6.80 -8.24
C ILE A 14 37.06 -6.84 -9.03
N LEU A 15 37.10 -7.26 -10.31
CA LEU A 15 35.90 -7.43 -11.13
C LEU A 15 34.98 -8.53 -10.59
N ALA A 16 35.53 -9.62 -10.06
CA ALA A 16 34.75 -10.71 -9.46
C ALA A 16 34.07 -10.29 -8.14
N LEU A 17 34.60 -9.31 -7.41
CA LEU A 17 33.98 -8.78 -6.19
C LEU A 17 32.86 -7.77 -6.47
N THR A 18 32.86 -7.11 -7.62
CA THR A 18 31.81 -6.11 -7.96
C THR A 18 30.48 -6.71 -8.43
N SER A 19 30.45 -7.97 -8.87
CA SER A 19 29.24 -8.57 -9.46
C SER A 19 28.20 -9.08 -8.45
N VAL A 20 28.44 -8.95 -7.14
CA VAL A 20 27.58 -9.54 -6.09
C VAL A 20 26.53 -8.56 -5.52
N VAL A 21 26.56 -7.27 -5.87
CA VAL A 21 25.72 -6.25 -5.18
C VAL A 21 24.45 -5.85 -5.94
N GLU A 22 24.25 -6.29 -7.19
CA GLU A 22 23.03 -5.99 -7.95
C GLU A 22 21.85 -6.93 -7.58
N ALA A 23 21.59 -7.10 -6.28
CA ALA A 23 20.36 -7.70 -5.80
C ALA A 23 19.19 -6.77 -6.20
N SER A 24 18.57 -7.12 -7.32
CA SER A 24 17.43 -6.43 -7.92
C SER A 24 16.41 -5.98 -6.87
N LYS A 25 16.33 -4.68 -6.60
CA LYS A 25 15.13 -4.07 -6.01
C LYS A 25 14.00 -4.19 -7.05
N LYS A 26 13.41 -5.39 -7.19
CA LYS A 26 12.17 -5.55 -7.96
C LYS A 26 11.12 -4.68 -7.28
N LYS A 27 10.76 -3.55 -7.90
CA LYS A 27 9.66 -2.69 -7.44
C LYS A 27 8.45 -3.61 -7.24
N ALA A 28 7.82 -3.57 -6.05
CA ALA A 28 6.66 -4.40 -5.80
C ALA A 28 5.61 -4.14 -6.90
N PRO A 29 4.92 -5.16 -7.43
CA PRO A 29 3.86 -4.92 -8.40
C PRO A 29 2.76 -4.03 -7.80
N THR A 30 2.21 -3.10 -8.60
CA THR A 30 1.03 -2.32 -8.22
C THR A 30 -0.12 -3.25 -7.89
N GLN A 31 -0.90 -2.93 -6.85
CA GLN A 31 -2.14 -3.63 -6.59
C GLN A 31 -3.19 -3.22 -7.63
N THR A 32 -3.54 -4.12 -8.55
CA THR A 32 -4.56 -3.86 -9.58
C THR A 32 -5.98 -3.97 -9.02
N VAL A 33 -6.81 -2.94 -9.20
CA VAL A 33 -8.24 -2.99 -8.85
C VAL A 33 -8.99 -3.92 -9.80
N ARG A 34 -9.56 -5.00 -9.25
CA ARG A 34 -10.45 -5.93 -9.98
C ARG A 34 -11.68 -6.23 -9.13
N PHE A 35 -12.81 -5.61 -9.48
CA PHE A 35 -14.07 -5.79 -8.77
C PHE A 35 -14.53 -7.26 -8.79
N GLY A 36 -15.04 -7.74 -7.65
CA GLY A 36 -15.59 -9.09 -7.51
C GLY A 36 -14.56 -10.24 -7.54
N LYS A 37 -13.27 -9.95 -7.76
CA LYS A 37 -12.21 -10.95 -7.65
C LYS A 37 -11.62 -10.95 -6.24
N LYS A 38 -11.69 -12.10 -5.58
CA LYS A 38 -11.04 -12.31 -4.28
C LYS A 38 -9.54 -12.53 -4.44
N LEU A 39 -8.78 -11.83 -3.60
CA LEU A 39 -7.32 -11.91 -3.50
C LEU A 39 -6.95 -12.37 -2.09
N SER A 40 -5.98 -13.27 -2.00
CA SER A 40 -5.38 -13.68 -0.73
C SER A 40 -4.15 -12.83 -0.46
N GLY A 41 -4.02 -12.38 0.78
CA GLY A 41 -2.93 -11.50 1.20
C GLY A 41 -2.86 -11.37 2.71
N LYS A 42 -2.49 -10.18 3.17
CA LYS A 42 -2.36 -9.87 4.59
C LYS A 42 -2.81 -8.44 4.86
N SER A 43 -3.19 -8.19 6.09
CA SER A 43 -3.42 -6.83 6.57
C SER A 43 -2.49 -6.51 7.73
N THR A 44 -2.04 -5.27 7.76
CA THR A 44 -1.26 -4.65 8.84
C THR A 44 -2.02 -3.44 9.36
N TRP A 45 -1.44 -2.67 10.28
CA TRP A 45 -2.07 -1.44 10.72
C TRP A 45 -1.11 -0.29 11.01
N PHE A 46 -1.66 0.93 10.94
CA PHE A 46 -1.04 2.21 11.27
C PHE A 46 -1.99 3.09 12.10
N ASN A 47 -1.48 4.13 12.76
CA ASN A 47 -2.36 5.13 13.39
C ASN A 47 -2.79 6.17 12.36
N GLY A 48 -4.08 6.47 12.31
CA GLY A 48 -4.62 7.44 11.36
C GLY A 48 -3.98 8.83 11.51
N HIS A 49 -3.69 9.27 12.73
CA HIS A 49 -3.06 10.57 12.96
C HIS A 49 -1.63 10.68 12.39
N ASP A 50 -0.93 9.57 12.18
CA ASP A 50 0.40 9.54 11.56
C ASP A 50 0.32 9.78 10.04
N LEU A 51 -0.85 9.54 9.45
CA LEU A 51 -1.04 9.63 8.02
C LEU A 51 -1.49 11.04 7.59
N LYS A 52 -0.51 11.83 7.15
CA LYS A 52 -0.67 13.21 6.67
C LYS A 52 -0.74 13.27 5.15
N ALA A 53 -1.46 14.26 4.62
CA ALA A 53 -1.57 14.52 3.19
C ALA A 53 -1.88 13.26 2.38
N VAL A 54 -2.92 12.52 2.79
CA VAL A 54 -3.27 11.19 2.25
C VAL A 54 -3.21 11.18 0.72
N ALA A 55 -2.48 10.24 0.14
CA ALA A 55 -1.99 10.34 -1.23
C ALA A 55 -3.12 10.48 -2.26
N CYS A 56 -4.26 9.81 -2.04
CA CYS A 56 -5.40 9.93 -2.97
C CYS A 56 -6.01 11.34 -3.00
N TYR A 57 -5.93 12.11 -1.92
CA TYR A 57 -6.41 13.49 -1.91
C TYR A 57 -5.28 14.47 -2.27
N GLY A 58 -4.10 14.28 -1.69
CA GLY A 58 -2.93 15.14 -1.94
C GLY A 58 -2.48 15.09 -3.39
N ASP A 59 -2.17 13.89 -3.90
CA ASP A 59 -1.50 13.74 -5.19
C ASP A 59 -2.48 13.78 -6.37
N LEU A 60 -3.71 13.26 -6.21
CA LEU A 60 -4.71 13.22 -7.29
C LEU A 60 -5.63 14.43 -7.32
N MET A 61 -5.89 15.08 -6.19
CA MET A 61 -6.85 16.20 -6.10
C MET A 61 -6.21 17.53 -5.68
N GLY A 62 -4.92 17.58 -5.38
CA GLY A 62 -4.26 18.78 -4.85
C GLY A 62 -4.69 19.15 -3.42
N ASN A 63 -5.34 18.23 -2.71
CA ASN A 63 -5.92 18.44 -1.38
C ASN A 63 -4.98 17.93 -0.28
N SER A 64 -3.75 18.45 -0.24
CA SER A 64 -2.70 18.04 0.73
C SER A 64 -3.02 18.33 2.19
N HIS A 65 -4.07 19.11 2.47
CA HIS A 65 -4.55 19.40 3.82
C HIS A 65 -5.35 18.25 4.45
N VAL A 66 -5.73 17.22 3.67
CA VAL A 66 -6.51 16.09 4.17
C VAL A 66 -5.57 15.12 4.91
N ASN A 67 -5.82 14.95 6.21
CA ASN A 67 -5.11 13.99 7.07
C ASN A 67 -6.09 12.92 7.54
N ALA A 68 -5.61 11.70 7.80
CA ALA A 68 -6.47 10.64 8.31
C ALA A 68 -6.81 10.80 9.81
N GLY A 69 -7.99 10.32 10.18
CA GLY A 69 -8.42 10.20 11.58
C GLY A 69 -8.33 8.76 12.08
N ASP A 70 -7.94 8.56 13.33
CA ASP A 70 -7.77 7.23 13.93
C ASP A 70 -9.05 6.37 13.92
N SER A 71 -10.21 7.01 14.00
CA SER A 71 -11.51 6.34 14.00
C SER A 71 -12.03 6.01 12.60
N TRP A 72 -11.28 6.33 11.54
CA TRP A 72 -11.75 6.15 10.18
C TRP A 72 -11.61 4.69 9.73
N MET A 73 -12.51 4.24 8.88
CA MET A 73 -12.52 2.91 8.27
C MET A 73 -11.85 2.99 6.90
N ILE A 74 -10.52 3.13 6.90
CA ILE A 74 -9.72 3.34 5.70
C ILE A 74 -8.56 2.34 5.62
N GLY A 75 -7.94 2.26 4.45
CA GLY A 75 -6.67 1.55 4.27
C GLY A 75 -5.79 2.18 3.21
N ALA A 76 -4.55 1.72 3.18
CA ALA A 76 -3.52 2.05 2.21
C ALA A 76 -3.08 0.77 1.48
N VAL A 77 -2.77 0.89 0.19
CA VAL A 77 -2.27 -0.21 -0.64
C VAL A 77 -1.14 0.29 -1.52
N HIS A 78 -0.27 -0.61 -1.97
CA HIS A 78 0.81 -0.23 -2.88
C HIS A 78 0.27 0.20 -4.27
N MET A 79 0.53 1.44 -4.65
CA MET A 79 0.16 2.08 -5.92
C MET A 79 1.41 2.55 -6.67
N ALA A 80 1.92 1.77 -7.65
CA ALA A 80 3.25 2.06 -8.21
C ALA A 80 3.33 3.31 -9.10
N SER A 81 2.20 3.83 -9.60
CA SER A 81 2.13 5.00 -10.49
C SER A 81 0.78 5.72 -10.38
N PHE A 82 0.71 6.82 -9.62
CA PHE A 82 -0.43 7.75 -9.62
C PHE A 82 -0.62 8.48 -10.97
N LYS A 83 0.44 8.56 -11.79
CA LYS A 83 0.53 9.44 -12.97
C LYS A 83 0.39 8.75 -14.34
N GLY A 84 0.04 7.45 -14.39
CA GLY A 84 0.25 6.63 -15.59
C GLY A 84 -0.90 5.73 -16.06
N GLY A 85 -2.11 5.89 -15.53
CA GLY A 85 -3.30 5.22 -16.10
C GLY A 85 -3.59 3.79 -15.63
N GLU A 86 -2.94 3.28 -14.57
CA GLU A 86 -3.50 2.14 -13.85
C GLU A 86 -4.70 2.60 -13.01
N LYS A 87 -5.75 1.79 -12.92
CA LYS A 87 -6.88 2.06 -12.03
C LYS A 87 -6.34 2.17 -10.60
N THR A 88 -6.15 3.38 -10.13
CA THR A 88 -5.72 3.67 -8.76
C THR A 88 -6.75 3.03 -7.83
N ALA A 89 -6.30 2.38 -6.76
CA ALA A 89 -7.23 1.90 -5.73
C ALA A 89 -7.89 3.07 -4.97
N CYS A 90 -7.46 4.31 -5.20
CA CYS A 90 -8.03 5.48 -4.58
C CYS A 90 -9.54 5.53 -4.71
N PHE A 91 -10.15 5.80 -3.56
CA PHE A 91 -11.58 5.95 -3.36
C PHE A 91 -12.42 4.68 -3.55
N GLU A 92 -11.81 3.59 -3.96
CA GLU A 92 -12.45 2.29 -3.97
C GLU A 92 -12.57 1.72 -2.57
N CYS A 93 -13.54 0.83 -2.40
CA CYS A 93 -13.73 0.12 -1.15
C CYS A 93 -13.27 -1.33 -1.26
N ALA A 94 -12.59 -1.82 -0.23
CA ALA A 94 -12.20 -3.21 -0.11
C ALA A 94 -13.03 -3.87 0.99
N LYS A 95 -13.68 -4.99 0.66
CA LYS A 95 -14.24 -5.90 1.67
C LYS A 95 -13.15 -6.86 2.08
N ILE A 96 -12.75 -6.82 3.34
CA ILE A 96 -11.62 -7.58 3.88
C ILE A 96 -12.15 -8.59 4.88
N THR A 97 -11.67 -9.83 4.80
CA THR A 97 -12.10 -10.94 5.65
C THR A 97 -10.89 -11.61 6.31
N ALA A 98 -10.98 -11.81 7.62
CA ALA A 98 -10.05 -12.58 8.45
C ALA A 98 -10.84 -13.63 9.24
N GLY A 99 -10.71 -14.90 8.88
CA GLY A 99 -11.52 -15.97 9.47
C GLY A 99 -13.02 -15.70 9.25
N LYS A 100 -13.78 -15.57 10.35
CA LYS A 100 -15.24 -15.29 10.33
C LYS A 100 -15.58 -13.80 10.37
N ARG A 101 -14.59 -12.90 10.45
CA ARG A 101 -14.79 -11.45 10.58
C ARG A 101 -14.59 -10.77 9.24
N SER A 102 -15.46 -9.82 8.91
CA SER A 102 -15.36 -9.02 7.69
C SER A 102 -15.62 -7.54 7.96
N ILE A 103 -14.87 -6.68 7.28
CA ILE A 103 -15.04 -5.22 7.30
C ILE A 103 -15.02 -4.66 5.88
N VAL A 104 -15.50 -3.44 5.73
CA VAL A 104 -15.30 -2.65 4.52
C VAL A 104 -14.51 -1.41 4.89
N VAL A 105 -13.46 -1.12 4.13
CA VAL A 105 -12.65 0.09 4.26
C VAL A 105 -12.56 0.81 2.92
N ARG A 106 -12.38 2.12 2.95
CA ARG A 106 -12.07 2.93 1.76
C ARG A 106 -10.58 3.08 1.61
N ILE A 107 -10.05 2.83 0.43
CA ILE A 107 -8.64 3.05 0.14
C ILE A 107 -8.43 4.53 -0.19
N ILE A 108 -7.59 5.21 0.59
CA ILE A 108 -7.36 6.65 0.43
C ILE A 108 -5.89 7.03 0.38
N ASP A 109 -4.99 6.05 0.39
CA ASP A 109 -3.56 6.31 0.53
C ASP A 109 -2.68 5.23 -0.12
N ASP A 110 -1.45 5.61 -0.48
CA ASP A 110 -0.43 4.70 -0.97
C ASP A 110 0.44 4.16 0.16
N CYS A 111 0.66 2.87 0.13
CA CYS A 111 1.64 2.22 0.97
C CYS A 111 2.81 1.75 0.11
N ALA A 112 3.77 2.64 -0.13
CA ALA A 112 4.97 2.37 -0.93
C ALA A 112 5.77 1.14 -0.44
N GLY A 113 5.73 0.86 0.87
CA GLY A 113 6.40 -0.28 1.49
C GLY A 113 5.56 -1.57 1.57
N CYS A 114 4.30 -1.55 1.14
CA CYS A 114 3.43 -2.71 1.26
C CYS A 114 3.82 -3.81 0.28
N ALA A 115 3.74 -5.07 0.75
CA ALA A 115 3.87 -6.23 -0.11
C ALA A 115 2.68 -6.34 -1.09
N PRO A 116 2.80 -7.13 -2.16
CA PRO A 116 1.67 -7.45 -3.03
C PRO A 116 0.49 -8.01 -2.22
N ASN A 117 -0.73 -7.59 -2.56
CA ASN A 117 -1.97 -7.96 -1.87
C ASN A 117 -2.00 -7.62 -0.36
N GLN A 118 -1.14 -6.72 0.12
CA GLN A 118 -1.23 -6.16 1.46
C GLN A 118 -2.19 -4.96 1.48
N ILE A 119 -3.00 -4.86 2.53
CA ILE A 119 -3.75 -3.66 2.85
C ILE A 119 -3.36 -3.22 4.26
N ASP A 120 -2.77 -2.04 4.38
CA ASP A 120 -2.44 -1.44 5.66
C ASP A 120 -3.64 -0.65 6.19
N LEU A 121 -4.11 -0.95 7.39
CA LEU A 121 -5.40 -0.47 7.90
C LEU A 121 -5.20 0.55 9.01
N THR A 122 -6.14 1.47 9.19
CA THR A 122 -6.18 2.19 10.47
C THR A 122 -6.33 1.21 11.63
N ALA A 123 -5.77 1.57 12.78
CA ALA A 123 -5.90 0.79 14.02
C ALA A 123 -7.36 0.40 14.34
N THR A 124 -8.32 1.30 14.12
CA THR A 124 -9.74 1.03 14.32
C THR A 124 -10.29 -0.04 13.37
N ALA A 125 -9.90 -0.02 12.10
CA ALA A 125 -10.29 -1.02 11.13
C ALA A 125 -9.65 -2.38 11.43
N PHE A 126 -8.34 -2.41 11.73
CA PHE A 126 -7.63 -3.64 12.06
C PHE A 126 -8.19 -4.34 13.29
N LYS A 127 -8.50 -3.60 14.37
CA LYS A 127 -9.10 -4.13 15.61
C LYS A 127 -10.38 -4.94 15.37
N LYS A 128 -11.12 -4.63 14.31
CA LYS A 128 -12.33 -5.39 13.93
C LYS A 128 -12.02 -6.74 13.27
N LEU A 129 -10.79 -6.96 12.81
CA LEU A 129 -10.32 -8.23 12.26
C LEU A 129 -9.51 -9.01 13.31
N ALA A 130 -8.53 -8.36 13.96
CA ALA A 130 -7.61 -8.99 14.91
C ALA A 130 -7.14 -8.01 16.01
N PRO A 131 -6.66 -8.49 17.17
CA PRO A 131 -6.01 -7.65 18.18
C PRO A 131 -4.77 -6.93 17.64
N LEU A 132 -4.56 -5.65 18.01
CA LEU A 132 -3.45 -4.85 17.47
C LEU A 132 -2.06 -5.47 17.70
N ASN A 133 -1.86 -6.12 18.85
CA ASN A 133 -0.58 -6.75 19.21
C ASN A 133 -0.20 -7.92 18.29
N GLN A 134 -1.15 -8.43 17.49
CA GLN A 134 -0.84 -9.40 16.45
C GLN A 134 -0.04 -8.78 15.31
N GLY A 135 -0.21 -7.46 15.05
CA GLY A 135 0.53 -6.68 14.05
C GLY A 135 0.18 -6.99 12.59
N VAL A 136 0.03 -8.27 12.25
CA VAL A 136 -0.25 -8.79 10.91
C VAL A 136 -1.30 -9.89 10.99
N VAL A 137 -2.25 -9.88 10.07
CA VAL A 137 -3.26 -10.95 9.96
C VAL A 137 -3.40 -11.39 8.50
N LYS A 138 -3.51 -12.71 8.27
CA LYS A 138 -3.83 -13.25 6.95
C LYS A 138 -5.25 -12.84 6.58
N THR A 139 -5.42 -12.28 5.38
CA THR A 139 -6.72 -11.81 4.92
C THR A 139 -7.02 -12.28 3.51
N THR A 140 -8.30 -12.33 3.20
CA THR A 140 -8.78 -12.28 1.83
C THR A 140 -9.51 -10.96 1.63
N TYR A 141 -9.42 -10.38 0.45
CA TYR A 141 -10.18 -9.18 0.13
C TYR A 141 -10.66 -9.17 -1.32
N GLU A 142 -11.69 -8.37 -1.57
CA GLU A 142 -12.18 -8.05 -2.90
C GLU A 142 -12.54 -6.56 -2.94
N PHE A 143 -12.29 -5.92 -4.09
CA PHE A 143 -12.79 -4.57 -4.31
C PHE A 143 -14.31 -4.63 -4.56
N VAL A 144 -15.04 -3.77 -3.87
CA VAL A 144 -16.50 -3.68 -3.87
C VAL A 144 -16.92 -2.23 -4.06
N ARG A 145 -18.18 -2.04 -4.48
CA ARG A 145 -18.78 -0.70 -4.44
C ARG A 145 -18.81 -0.21 -3.00
N CYS A 146 -18.41 1.04 -2.78
CA CYS A 146 -18.50 1.64 -1.46
C CYS A 146 -19.95 1.67 -0.95
N PRO A 147 -20.20 1.23 0.30
CA PRO A 147 -21.53 1.25 0.90
C PRO A 147 -22.10 2.67 0.92
N SER A 148 -23.34 2.84 0.45
CA SER A 148 -24.08 4.12 0.53
C SER A 148 -24.77 4.32 1.88
N LYS A 149 -24.85 3.28 2.71
CA LYS A 149 -25.49 3.27 4.03
C LYS A 149 -24.51 2.70 5.08
N GLY A 150 -24.63 3.18 6.31
CA GLY A 150 -23.82 2.76 7.46
C GLY A 150 -22.93 3.88 8.02
N ASN A 151 -22.51 3.72 9.28
CA ASN A 151 -21.69 4.70 10.01
C ASN A 151 -20.19 4.49 9.75
N LEU A 152 -19.79 4.28 8.49
CA LEU A 152 -18.37 4.20 8.13
C LEU A 152 -17.82 5.63 8.00
N LYS A 153 -16.83 5.95 8.83
CA LYS A 153 -16.17 7.25 8.83
C LYS A 153 -14.97 7.20 7.86
N TRP A 154 -14.99 8.05 6.85
CA TRP A 154 -13.87 8.37 5.98
C TRP A 154 -14.09 9.82 5.51
N PRO A 155 -13.07 10.50 4.97
CA PRO A 155 -13.29 11.85 4.46
C PRO A 155 -14.29 11.75 3.31
N LYS A 156 -15.48 12.33 3.48
CA LYS A 156 -16.38 12.58 2.36
C LYS A 156 -15.71 13.70 1.56
N SER A 157 -15.59 13.52 0.25
CA SER A 157 -14.72 14.33 -0.61
C SER A 157 -14.80 15.82 -0.25
N PRO A 158 -13.69 16.50 0.11
CA PRO A 158 -13.65 17.94 -0.02
C PRO A 158 -13.83 18.26 -1.51
N GLU A 159 -14.50 19.36 -1.81
CA GLU A 159 -14.69 19.86 -3.16
C GLU A 159 -13.34 19.83 -3.93
N VAL A 160 -13.35 19.31 -5.15
CA VAL A 160 -12.19 19.42 -6.04
C VAL A 160 -11.99 20.90 -6.27
N LYS A 161 -10.82 21.46 -5.95
CA LYS A 161 -10.48 22.79 -6.43
C LYS A 161 -10.34 22.69 -7.95
N THR A 162 -11.39 23.09 -8.67
CA THR A 162 -11.27 23.38 -10.10
C THR A 162 -10.38 24.60 -10.22
N HIS A 163 -9.17 24.40 -10.74
CA HIS A 163 -8.33 25.50 -11.22
C HIS A 163 -8.93 26.10 -12.48
#